data_AF-A0A958XND0-F1
#
_entry.id   AF-A0A958XND0-F1
#
_cell.length_a   1.000
_cell.length_b   1.000
_cell.length_c   1.000
_cell.angle_alpha   90.00
_cell.angle_beta   90.00
_cell.angle_gamma   90.00
#
_symmetry.space_group_name_H-M   'P 1'
#
loop_
_entity.id
_entity.type
_entity.pdbx_description
1 polymer ?
#
loop_
_entity_poly.entity_id
_entity_poly.type
_entity_poly.pdbx_seq_one_letter_code
_entity_poly.pdbx_strand_id
1 'polypeptide(L)'
;MSTEKVFEASPESKASAKQLRLFAILAWVLAMAGQVFAILKLIHDETLVWLIVAIVVILALAITGSWLWKKANRLDPASEHDKVRFFVQNQLGAILGVLAFLPMVILILTNKEISGKTKGIAGVIAVVAMLVAGVTGVDFNPPSVEKYTKEINEQTGTLKKLNLNTDLVYWAREGNKYHIYEDCQHIKNREGVSSGTVKEVWEKKGISELCKTCQARAMRENNVSEDELNNPG
;
A
#
# COMPACT_ATOMS: atom_id res chain seq x y z
N MET A 1 -34.98 -0.23 -1.12
CA MET A 1 -33.73 -0.22 -1.90
C MET A 1 -32.64 0.35 -1.01
N SER A 2 -31.74 -0.47 -0.49
CA SER A 2 -30.57 0.03 0.24
C SER A 2 -29.64 0.68 -0.76
N THR A 3 -29.47 1.99 -0.67
CA THR A 3 -28.51 2.78 -1.45
C THR A 3 -27.13 2.13 -1.34
N GLU A 4 -26.54 1.72 -2.46
CA GLU A 4 -25.16 1.22 -2.49
C GLU A 4 -24.23 2.26 -1.87
N LYS A 5 -23.40 1.85 -0.91
CA LYS A 5 -22.47 2.76 -0.24
C LYS A 5 -21.22 2.89 -1.10
N VAL A 6 -21.13 3.97 -1.88
CA VAL A 6 -19.90 4.30 -2.60
C VAL A 6 -18.79 4.67 -1.60
N PHE A 7 -17.60 4.11 -1.80
CA PHE A 7 -16.44 4.44 -0.99
C PHE A 7 -16.02 5.90 -1.23
N GLU A 8 -15.85 6.64 -0.15
CA GLU A 8 -15.22 7.95 -0.18
C GLU A 8 -14.24 8.04 0.98
N ALA A 9 -12.98 8.41 0.69
CA ALA A 9 -11.99 8.59 1.73
C ALA A 9 -12.35 9.75 2.66
N SER A 10 -12.22 9.52 3.97
CA SER A 10 -12.44 10.54 5.00
C SER A 10 -11.46 11.72 4.85
N PRO A 11 -11.78 12.92 5.38
CA PRO A 11 -10.86 14.05 5.37
C PRO A 11 -9.50 13.74 6.02
N GLU A 12 -9.50 12.93 7.08
CA GLU A 12 -8.30 12.48 7.79
C GLU A 12 -7.42 11.56 6.92
N SER A 13 -8.03 10.58 6.25
CA SER A 13 -7.33 9.68 5.33
C SER A 13 -6.77 10.44 4.13
N LYS A 14 -7.52 11.41 3.58
CA LYS A 14 -7.05 12.30 2.52
C LYS A 14 -5.86 13.15 2.97
N ALA A 15 -5.89 13.71 4.18
CA ALA A 15 -4.79 14.50 4.74
C ALA A 15 -3.53 13.64 4.96
N SER A 16 -3.69 12.46 5.56
CA SER A 16 -2.61 11.49 5.76
C SER A 16 -2.00 11.02 4.44
N ALA A 17 -2.84 10.73 3.43
CA ALA A 17 -2.37 10.37 2.10
C ALA A 17 -1.54 11.49 1.45
N LYS A 18 -1.94 12.75 1.59
CA LYS A 18 -1.17 13.90 1.09
C LYS A 18 0.21 13.99 1.77
N GLN A 19 0.28 13.84 3.09
CA GLN A 19 1.57 13.85 3.81
C GLN A 19 2.48 12.70 3.37
N LEU A 20 1.95 11.49 3.26
CA LEU A 20 2.70 10.33 2.78
C LEU A 20 3.23 10.51 1.35
N ARG A 21 2.42 11.08 0.45
CA ARG A 21 2.84 11.41 -0.92
C ARG A 21 3.95 12.45 -0.94
N LEU A 22 3.87 13.47 -0.09
CA LEU A 22 4.93 14.47 0.05
C LEU A 22 6.26 13.81 0.49
N PHE A 23 6.23 12.99 1.54
CA PHE A 23 7.43 12.28 2.01
C PHE A 23 7.97 11.30 0.97
N ALA A 24 7.10 10.62 0.22
CA ALA A 24 7.51 9.77 -0.89
C ALA A 24 8.26 10.54 -1.97
N ILE A 25 7.71 11.69 -2.40
CA ILE A 25 8.34 12.58 -3.38
C ILE A 25 9.69 13.08 -2.87
N LEU A 26 9.77 13.52 -1.61
CA LEU A 26 11.02 13.95 -0.99
C LEU A 26 12.07 12.83 -0.98
N ALA A 27 11.68 11.60 -0.65
CA ALA A 27 12.58 10.45 -0.67
C ALA A 27 13.14 10.18 -2.08
N TRP A 28 12.30 10.23 -3.12
CA TRP A 28 12.75 10.08 -4.50
C TRP A 28 13.63 11.24 -4.99
N VAL A 29 13.32 12.48 -4.60
CA VAL A 29 14.17 13.64 -4.91
C VAL A 29 15.54 13.50 -4.27
N LEU A 30 15.62 13.07 -3.00
CA LEU A 30 16.88 12.78 -2.32
C LEU A 30 17.64 11.63 -3.00
N ALA A 31 16.93 10.58 -3.43
CA ALA A 31 17.53 9.47 -4.17
C ALA A 31 18.16 9.96 -5.49
N MET A 32 17.45 10.78 -6.28
CA MET A 32 17.95 11.35 -7.53
C MET A 32 19.10 12.36 -7.30
N ALA A 33 19.04 13.17 -6.23
CA ALA A 33 20.16 14.04 -5.88
C ALA A 33 21.42 13.23 -5.50
N GLY A 34 21.25 12.17 -4.72
CA GLY A 34 22.31 11.21 -4.40
C GLY A 34 22.85 10.51 -5.65
N GLN A 35 21.97 10.18 -6.61
CA GLN A 35 22.35 9.62 -7.90
C GLN A 35 23.25 10.57 -8.69
N VAL A 36 22.86 11.84 -8.82
CA VAL A 36 23.65 12.87 -9.50
C VAL A 36 25.00 13.05 -8.80
N PHE A 37 25.02 13.11 -7.47
CA PHE A 37 26.27 13.19 -6.71
C PHE A 37 27.20 11.99 -6.99
N ALA A 38 26.66 10.78 -6.94
CA ALA A 38 27.42 9.56 -7.20
C ALA A 38 27.97 9.53 -8.63
N ILE A 39 27.18 9.96 -9.62
CA ILE A 39 27.63 10.10 -11.01
C ILE A 39 28.84 11.05 -11.10
N LEU A 40 28.75 12.23 -10.48
CA LEU A 40 29.76 13.28 -10.62
C LEU A 40 31.03 13.00 -9.82
N LYS A 41 30.95 12.24 -8.72
CA LYS A 41 32.05 12.10 -7.76
C LYS A 41 32.56 10.67 -7.57
N LEU A 42 31.72 9.64 -7.76
CA LEU A 42 32.03 8.28 -7.32
C LEU A 42 32.28 7.28 -8.45
N ILE A 43 32.06 7.65 -9.71
CA ILE A 43 32.40 6.81 -10.88
C ILE A 43 33.91 6.91 -11.18
N HIS A 44 34.72 6.37 -10.27
CA HIS A 44 36.18 6.23 -10.40
C HIS A 44 36.62 4.88 -9.80
N ASP A 45 37.78 4.36 -10.22
CA ASP A 45 38.30 3.08 -9.73
C ASP A 45 38.58 3.09 -8.21
N GLU A 46 39.11 4.19 -7.69
CA GLU A 46 39.46 4.34 -6.27
C GLU A 46 38.24 4.46 -5.36
N THR A 47 37.09 4.85 -5.90
CA THR A 47 35.86 5.13 -5.13
C THR A 47 34.79 4.04 -5.27
N LEU A 48 35.12 2.87 -5.83
CA LEU A 48 34.16 1.78 -6.06
C LEU A 48 33.35 1.42 -4.80
N VAL A 49 34.00 1.32 -3.64
CA VAL A 49 33.31 1.00 -2.38
C VAL A 49 32.27 2.07 -2.04
N TRP A 50 32.63 3.36 -2.17
CA TRP A 50 31.71 4.47 -1.93
C TRP A 50 30.57 4.53 -2.95
N LEU A 51 30.84 4.20 -4.21
CA LEU A 51 29.81 4.08 -5.24
C LEU A 51 28.78 3.00 -4.88
N ILE A 52 29.24 1.84 -4.40
CA ILE A 52 28.35 0.76 -3.94
C ILE A 52 27.52 1.21 -2.74
N VAL A 53 28.14 1.85 -1.75
CA VAL A 53 27.42 2.40 -0.58
C VAL A 53 26.36 3.41 -1.03
N ALA A 54 26.69 4.31 -1.96
CA ALA A 54 25.74 5.27 -2.51
C ALA A 54 24.57 4.56 -3.22
N ILE A 55 24.83 3.53 -4.04
CA ILE A 55 23.78 2.73 -4.68
C ILE A 55 22.84 2.10 -3.65
N VAL A 56 23.36 1.55 -2.55
CA VAL A 56 22.55 0.95 -1.48
C VAL A 56 21.68 2.01 -0.77
N VAL A 57 22.24 3.19 -0.48
CA VAL A 57 21.48 4.29 0.14
C VAL A 57 20.38 4.81 -0.78
N ILE A 58 20.68 5.01 -2.07
CA ILE A 58 19.69 5.41 -3.08
C ILE A 58 18.59 4.36 -3.19
N LEU A 59 18.94 3.07 -3.10
CA LEU A 59 17.96 1.97 -3.19
C LEU A 59 17.01 1.98 -2.00
N ALA A 60 17.55 2.17 -0.79
CA ALA A 60 16.74 2.29 0.41
C ALA A 60 15.75 3.46 0.29
N LEU A 61 16.22 4.65 -0.13
CA LEU A 61 15.36 5.82 -0.35
C LEU A 61 14.27 5.57 -1.41
N ALA A 62 14.63 4.96 -2.54
CA ALA A 62 13.68 4.65 -3.61
C ALA A 62 12.59 3.67 -3.17
N ILE A 63 12.98 2.61 -2.43
CA ILE A 63 12.04 1.64 -1.84
C ILE A 63 11.15 2.33 -0.80
N THR A 64 11.71 3.16 0.07
CA THR A 64 10.93 3.92 1.07
C THR A 64 9.92 4.84 0.38
N GLY A 65 10.31 5.57 -0.66
CA GLY A 65 9.41 6.40 -1.45
C GLY A 65 8.25 5.59 -2.03
N SER A 66 8.56 4.47 -2.67
CA SER A 66 7.56 3.54 -3.23
C SER A 66 6.62 2.95 -2.18
N TRP A 67 7.14 2.59 -1.01
CA TRP A 67 6.32 2.08 0.10
C TRP A 67 5.36 3.15 0.64
N LEU A 68 5.86 4.37 0.88
CA LEU A 68 5.05 5.50 1.35
C LEU A 68 3.97 5.87 0.35
N TRP A 69 4.31 5.92 -0.95
CA TRP A 69 3.37 6.22 -2.03
C TRP A 69 2.26 5.18 -2.11
N LYS A 70 2.64 3.89 -2.07
CA LYS A 70 1.68 2.79 -2.02
C LYS A 70 0.76 2.92 -0.82
N LYS A 71 1.29 3.15 0.38
CA LYS A 71 0.49 3.35 1.59
C LYS A 71 -0.51 4.50 1.42
N ALA A 72 -0.09 5.62 0.83
CA ALA A 72 -0.97 6.74 0.55
C ALA A 72 -2.13 6.39 -0.39
N ASN A 73 -1.89 5.58 -1.40
CA ASN A 73 -2.93 5.17 -2.35
C ASN A 73 -3.98 4.24 -1.74
N ARG A 74 -3.66 3.48 -0.67
CA ARG A 74 -4.68 2.71 0.07
C ARG A 74 -5.58 3.62 0.90
N LEU A 75 -5.08 4.79 1.32
CA LEU A 75 -5.86 5.76 2.10
C LEU A 75 -6.75 6.64 1.21
N ASP A 76 -6.28 6.98 0.01
CA ASP A 76 -6.98 7.82 -0.96
C ASP A 76 -6.75 7.27 -2.39
N PRO A 77 -7.41 6.16 -2.77
CA PRO A 77 -7.28 5.56 -4.08
C PRO A 77 -7.96 6.40 -5.17
N ALA A 78 -7.45 6.30 -6.39
CA ALA A 78 -8.13 6.82 -7.57
C ALA A 78 -9.28 5.89 -7.99
N SER A 79 -10.25 6.45 -8.69
CA SER A 79 -11.26 5.69 -9.42
C SER A 79 -10.66 5.09 -10.70
N GLU A 80 -11.02 3.86 -11.04
CA GLU A 80 -10.65 3.20 -12.30
C GLU A 80 -11.18 3.93 -13.55
N HIS A 81 -12.26 4.72 -13.40
CA HIS A 81 -12.77 5.55 -14.47
C HIS A 81 -11.82 6.70 -14.83
N ASP A 82 -11.08 7.24 -13.85
CA ASP A 82 -9.99 8.20 -14.08
C ASP A 82 -8.69 7.44 -14.38
N LYS A 83 -8.60 6.93 -15.61
CA LYS A 83 -7.48 6.09 -16.06
C LYS A 83 -6.11 6.75 -15.85
N VAL A 84 -6.01 8.07 -16.04
CA VAL A 84 -4.73 8.78 -15.92
C VAL A 84 -4.30 8.82 -14.46
N ARG A 85 -5.19 9.27 -13.57
CA ARG A 85 -4.86 9.33 -12.14
C ARG A 85 -4.64 7.93 -11.57
N PHE A 86 -5.45 6.96 -11.98
CA PHE A 86 -5.30 5.57 -11.59
C PHE A 86 -3.95 4.99 -12.04
N PHE A 87 -3.54 5.22 -13.28
CA PHE A 87 -2.23 4.79 -13.77
C PHE A 87 -1.09 5.45 -12.98
N VAL A 88 -1.10 6.79 -12.87
CA VAL A 88 -0.04 7.53 -12.20
C VAL A 88 0.07 7.09 -10.74
N GLN A 89 -1.03 7.02 -10.00
CA GLN A 89 -0.97 6.59 -8.61
C GLN A 89 -0.36 5.19 -8.47
N ASN A 90 -0.73 4.24 -9.34
CA ASN A 90 -0.31 2.85 -9.17
C ASN A 90 1.04 2.50 -9.79
N GLN A 91 1.55 3.29 -10.75
CA GLN A 91 2.80 3.00 -11.47
C GLN A 91 3.93 4.00 -11.18
N LEU A 92 3.64 5.16 -10.58
CA LEU A 92 4.66 6.19 -10.34
C LEU A 92 5.84 5.68 -9.51
N GLY A 93 5.60 4.80 -8.53
CA GLY A 93 6.68 4.21 -7.73
C GLY A 93 7.65 3.38 -8.56
N ALA A 94 7.15 2.61 -9.53
CA ALA A 94 8.00 1.84 -10.44
C ALA A 94 8.81 2.78 -11.35
N ILE A 95 8.15 3.80 -11.91
CA ILE A 95 8.78 4.78 -12.79
C ILE A 95 9.91 5.52 -12.07
N LEU A 96 9.62 6.10 -10.90
CA LEU A 96 10.61 6.86 -10.13
C LEU A 96 11.69 5.94 -9.53
N GLY A 97 11.35 4.70 -9.17
CA GLY A 97 12.32 3.69 -8.76
C GLY A 97 13.35 3.37 -9.85
N VAL A 98 12.91 3.18 -11.10
CA VAL A 98 13.82 2.96 -12.23
C VAL A 98 14.63 4.23 -12.54
N LEU A 99 13.98 5.40 -12.56
CA LEU A 99 14.65 6.67 -12.87
C LEU A 99 15.74 7.03 -11.83
N ALA A 100 15.59 6.62 -10.57
CA ALA A 100 16.61 6.81 -9.54
C ALA A 100 17.95 6.10 -9.84
N PHE A 101 17.98 5.15 -10.80
CA PHE A 101 19.19 4.41 -11.16
C PHE A 101 19.56 4.50 -12.65
N LEU A 102 18.58 4.65 -13.54
CA LEU A 102 18.80 4.53 -14.98
C LEU A 102 19.93 5.43 -15.55
N PRO A 103 19.96 6.75 -15.29
CA PRO A 103 21.10 7.61 -15.66
C PRO A 103 22.46 7.07 -15.17
N MET A 104 22.55 6.65 -13.91
CA MET A 104 23.79 6.12 -13.33
C MET A 104 24.22 4.82 -14.02
N VAL A 105 23.29 3.90 -14.27
CA VAL A 105 23.56 2.63 -14.99
C VAL A 105 24.16 2.92 -16.36
N ILE A 106 23.54 3.82 -17.13
CA ILE A 106 24.02 4.20 -18.46
C ILE A 106 25.44 4.77 -18.37
N LEU A 107 25.69 5.67 -17.42
CA LEU A 107 26.98 6.31 -17.28
C LEU A 107 28.07 5.35 -16.80
N ILE A 108 27.80 4.43 -15.87
CA ILE A 108 28.78 3.41 -15.48
C ILE A 108 29.18 2.55 -16.68
N LEU A 109 28.20 2.07 -17.46
CA LEU A 109 28.47 1.14 -18.57
C LEU A 109 29.19 1.80 -19.75
N THR A 110 28.90 3.09 -20.00
CA THR A 110 29.49 3.85 -21.11
C THR A 110 30.78 4.62 -20.75
N ASN A 111 31.12 4.72 -19.46
CA ASN A 111 32.32 5.42 -19.01
C ASN A 111 33.61 4.75 -19.53
N LYS A 112 34.55 5.53 -20.08
CA LYS A 112 35.80 5.03 -20.66
C LYS A 112 37.00 5.10 -19.71
N GLU A 113 36.89 5.84 -18.62
CA GLU A 113 37.96 6.14 -17.67
C GLU A 113 38.10 5.08 -16.57
N ILE A 114 37.00 4.42 -16.20
CA ILE A 114 37.03 3.35 -15.19
C ILE A 114 37.49 2.00 -15.77
N SER A 115 38.21 1.22 -14.98
CA SER A 115 38.64 -0.13 -15.36
C SER A 115 37.46 -1.07 -15.65
N GLY A 116 37.69 -2.08 -16.50
CA GLY A 116 36.67 -3.09 -16.83
C GLY A 116 36.14 -3.85 -15.61
N LYS A 117 36.96 -4.06 -14.58
CA LYS A 117 36.57 -4.70 -13.33
C LYS A 117 35.59 -3.83 -12.54
N THR A 118 35.92 -2.56 -12.32
CA THR A 118 35.05 -1.59 -11.61
C THR A 118 33.73 -1.42 -12.35
N LYS A 119 33.79 -1.25 -13.68
CA LYS A 119 32.60 -1.18 -14.53
C LYS A 119 31.72 -2.41 -14.40
N GLY A 120 32.30 -3.61 -14.44
CA GLY A 120 31.57 -4.86 -14.31
C GLY A 120 30.86 -4.98 -12.96
N ILE A 121 31.58 -4.70 -11.86
CA ILE A 121 31.02 -4.80 -10.50
C ILE A 121 29.93 -3.74 -10.28
N ALA A 122 30.25 -2.46 -10.48
CA ALA A 122 29.32 -1.37 -10.22
C ALA A 122 28.12 -1.43 -11.17
N GLY A 123 28.34 -1.81 -12.44
CA GLY A 123 27.28 -1.92 -13.45
C GLY A 123 26.25 -2.99 -13.08
N VAL A 124 26.69 -4.19 -12.70
CA VAL A 124 25.78 -5.27 -12.27
C VAL A 124 25.00 -4.85 -11.02
N ILE A 125 25.67 -4.30 -10.01
CA ILE A 125 25.02 -3.85 -8.77
C ILE A 125 23.97 -2.78 -9.06
N ALA A 126 24.29 -1.78 -9.89
CA ALA A 126 23.37 -0.71 -10.26
C ALA A 126 22.16 -1.24 -11.06
N VAL A 127 22.36 -2.18 -11.98
CA VAL A 127 21.25 -2.81 -12.74
C VAL A 127 20.34 -3.61 -11.81
N VAL A 128 20.90 -4.41 -10.91
CA VAL A 128 20.11 -5.17 -9.92
C VAL A 128 19.33 -4.23 -9.02
N ALA A 129 19.96 -3.16 -8.51
CA ALA A 129 19.29 -2.16 -7.70
C ALA A 129 18.14 -1.47 -8.46
N MET A 130 18.34 -1.12 -9.73
CA MET A 130 17.31 -0.54 -10.59
C MET A 130 16.10 -1.49 -10.76
N LEU A 131 16.35 -2.78 -11.01
CA LEU A 131 15.28 -3.78 -11.14
C LEU A 131 14.52 -3.95 -9.83
N VAL A 132 15.21 -4.03 -8.69
CA VAL A 132 14.58 -4.13 -7.37
C VAL A 132 13.73 -2.87 -7.10
N ALA A 133 14.26 -1.68 -7.34
CA ALA A 133 13.52 -0.42 -7.16
C ALA A 133 12.28 -0.35 -8.06
N GLY A 134 12.40 -0.77 -9.32
CA GLY A 134 11.28 -0.83 -10.26
C GLY A 134 10.19 -1.79 -9.80
N VAL A 135 10.54 -3.05 -9.52
CA VAL A 135 9.58 -4.10 -9.11
C VAL A 135 8.92 -3.77 -7.77
N THR A 136 9.68 -3.27 -6.79
CA THR A 136 9.11 -2.85 -5.49
C THR A 136 8.18 -1.65 -5.62
N GLY A 137 8.39 -0.82 -6.65
CA GLY A 137 7.53 0.31 -6.99
C GLY A 137 6.22 -0.04 -7.68
N VAL A 138 6.10 -1.25 -8.27
CA VAL A 138 4.85 -1.71 -8.90
C VAL A 138 3.81 -2.02 -7.83
N ASP A 139 2.57 -1.58 -8.08
CA ASP A 139 1.40 -2.03 -7.33
C ASP A 139 0.64 -3.11 -8.09
N PHE A 140 0.91 -4.38 -7.75
CA PHE A 140 0.28 -5.54 -8.39
C PHE A 140 -1.19 -5.74 -7.99
N ASN A 141 -1.63 -5.09 -6.91
CA ASN A 141 -3.01 -5.15 -6.45
C ASN A 141 -3.51 -3.73 -6.17
N PRO A 142 -3.65 -2.90 -7.22
CA PRO A 142 -3.91 -1.49 -7.08
C PRO A 142 -5.24 -1.26 -6.36
N PRO A 143 -5.29 -0.34 -5.36
CA PRO A 143 -6.55 0.03 -4.74
C PRO A 143 -7.34 0.95 -5.67
N SER A 144 -8.67 0.79 -5.69
CA SER A 144 -9.59 1.66 -6.42
C SER A 144 -10.83 1.96 -5.60
N VAL A 145 -11.50 3.06 -5.94
CA VAL A 145 -12.80 3.41 -5.35
C VAL A 145 -13.82 2.30 -5.61
N GLU A 146 -13.82 1.74 -6.81
CA GLU A 146 -14.72 0.68 -7.26
C GLU A 146 -14.48 -0.62 -6.48
N LYS A 147 -13.22 -1.02 -6.34
CA LYS A 147 -12.85 -2.21 -5.55
C LYS A 147 -13.24 -2.06 -4.09
N TYR A 148 -12.96 -0.92 -3.47
CA TYR A 148 -13.36 -0.68 -2.08
C TYR A 148 -14.87 -0.57 -1.92
N THR A 149 -15.58 0.03 -2.88
CA THR A 149 -17.04 0.08 -2.89
C THR A 149 -17.62 -1.33 -2.94
N LYS A 150 -17.10 -2.19 -3.83
CA LYS A 150 -17.51 -3.59 -3.94
C LYS A 150 -17.26 -4.35 -2.64
N GLU A 151 -16.05 -4.27 -2.08
CA GLU A 151 -15.70 -4.96 -0.84
C GLU A 151 -16.58 -4.51 0.35
N ILE A 152 -16.83 -3.20 0.49
CA ILE A 152 -17.68 -2.65 1.56
C ILE A 152 -19.14 -3.10 1.40
N ASN A 153 -19.68 -3.07 0.18
CA ASN A 153 -21.06 -3.49 -0.07
C ASN A 153 -21.25 -5.00 0.13
N GLU A 154 -20.31 -5.83 -0.34
CA GLU A 154 -20.32 -7.28 -0.09
C GLU A 154 -20.28 -7.58 1.41
N GLN A 155 -19.34 -6.95 2.14
CA GLN A 155 -19.23 -7.12 3.59
C GLN A 155 -20.48 -6.62 4.33
N THR A 156 -21.03 -5.48 3.94
CA THR A 156 -22.26 -4.94 4.54
C THR A 156 -23.44 -5.88 4.27
N GLY A 157 -23.55 -6.45 3.08
CA GLY A 157 -24.57 -7.44 2.73
C GLY A 157 -24.45 -8.71 3.58
N THR A 158 -23.26 -9.29 3.65
CA THR A 158 -22.96 -10.44 4.51
C THR A 158 -23.26 -10.13 5.98
N LEU A 159 -22.85 -8.97 6.48
CA LEU A 159 -23.08 -8.59 7.87
C LEU A 159 -24.57 -8.41 8.16
N LYS A 160 -25.34 -7.79 7.26
CA LYS A 160 -26.80 -7.64 7.43
C LYS A 160 -27.52 -8.99 7.47
N LYS A 161 -27.11 -9.96 6.66
CA LYS A 161 -27.62 -11.34 6.74
C LYS A 161 -27.32 -11.96 8.10
N LEU A 162 -26.08 -11.81 8.57
CA LEU A 162 -25.62 -12.38 9.84
C LEU A 162 -26.18 -11.67 11.07
N ASN A 163 -26.49 -10.38 10.98
CA ASN A 163 -26.74 -9.52 12.13
C ASN A 163 -28.12 -8.84 12.03
N LEU A 164 -29.15 -9.57 11.61
CA LEU A 164 -30.56 -9.11 11.63
C LEU A 164 -30.75 -7.71 10.99
N ASN A 165 -30.13 -7.46 9.84
CA ASN A 165 -30.12 -6.19 9.10
C ASN A 165 -29.45 -4.98 9.79
N THR A 166 -28.70 -5.16 10.88
CA THR A 166 -27.85 -4.08 11.44
C THR A 166 -26.46 -4.08 10.81
N ASP A 167 -25.86 -2.90 10.65
CA ASP A 167 -24.48 -2.70 10.20
C ASP A 167 -23.51 -2.36 11.34
N LEU A 168 -23.97 -2.45 12.59
CA LEU A 168 -23.17 -2.21 13.79
C LEU A 168 -22.11 -3.30 13.99
N VAL A 169 -20.87 -2.87 14.13
CA VAL A 169 -19.70 -3.69 14.43
C VAL A 169 -18.85 -3.05 15.52
N TYR A 170 -18.00 -3.86 16.13
CA TYR A 170 -17.05 -3.50 17.18
C TYR A 170 -15.63 -3.82 16.74
N TRP A 171 -14.65 -3.02 17.16
CA TRP A 171 -13.23 -3.29 16.91
C TRP A 171 -12.38 -2.76 18.05
N ALA A 172 -11.31 -3.49 18.37
CA ALA A 172 -10.34 -3.04 19.35
C ALA A 172 -9.35 -2.04 18.75
N ARG A 173 -8.73 -1.23 19.60
CA ARG A 173 -7.60 -0.35 19.22
C ARG A 173 -6.49 -1.11 18.50
N GLU A 174 -6.21 -2.34 18.93
CA GLU A 174 -5.27 -3.25 18.29
C GLU A 174 -5.99 -4.51 17.81
N GLY A 175 -5.87 -4.82 16.52
CA GLY A 175 -6.56 -5.93 15.88
C GLY A 175 -6.74 -5.70 14.38
N ASN A 176 -6.95 -6.76 13.63
CA ASN A 176 -7.14 -6.75 12.18
C ASN A 176 -8.51 -7.27 11.74
N LYS A 177 -9.46 -7.41 12.67
CA LYS A 177 -10.82 -7.91 12.42
C LYS A 177 -11.85 -7.05 13.13
N TYR A 178 -13.02 -6.92 12.51
CA TYR A 178 -14.19 -6.35 13.19
C TYR A 178 -15.07 -7.49 13.72
N HIS A 179 -15.90 -7.15 14.69
CA HIS A 179 -16.67 -8.09 15.50
C HIS A 179 -18.15 -7.70 15.45
N ILE A 180 -19.03 -8.70 15.39
CA ILE A 180 -20.49 -8.47 15.52
C ILE A 180 -20.87 -8.20 16.98
N TYR A 181 -20.14 -8.82 17.91
CA TYR A 181 -20.46 -8.79 19.34
C TYR A 181 -19.33 -8.15 20.14
N GLU A 182 -19.69 -7.21 21.01
CA GLU A 182 -18.77 -6.54 21.94
C GLU A 182 -18.15 -7.52 22.95
N ASP A 183 -18.92 -8.51 23.40
CA ASP A 183 -18.51 -9.57 24.33
C ASP A 183 -17.70 -10.70 23.66
N CYS A 184 -17.30 -10.55 22.40
CA CYS A 184 -16.51 -11.55 21.70
C CYS A 184 -15.20 -11.79 22.47
N GLN A 185 -14.85 -13.06 22.70
CA GLN A 185 -13.66 -13.45 23.47
C GLN A 185 -12.35 -12.79 23.03
N HIS A 186 -12.26 -12.40 21.76
CA HIS A 186 -11.08 -11.76 21.19
C HIS A 186 -10.94 -10.28 21.57
N ILE A 187 -12.03 -9.61 21.99
CA ILE A 187 -12.07 -8.18 22.31
C ILE A 187 -12.66 -7.83 23.68
N LYS A 188 -13.44 -8.71 24.32
CA LYS A 188 -14.23 -8.43 25.54
C LYS A 188 -13.47 -7.89 26.76
N ASN A 189 -12.14 -8.07 26.80
CA ASN A 189 -11.26 -7.59 27.87
C ASN A 189 -10.18 -6.62 27.36
N ARG A 190 -10.33 -6.08 26.14
CA ARG A 190 -9.38 -5.11 25.58
C ARG A 190 -9.83 -3.69 25.90
N GLU A 191 -8.88 -2.84 26.22
CA GLU A 191 -9.15 -1.40 26.32
C GLU A 191 -9.32 -0.77 24.92
N GLY A 192 -10.15 0.26 24.83
CA GLY A 192 -10.34 1.03 23.59
C GLY A 192 -11.11 0.27 22.51
N VAL A 193 -12.11 -0.53 22.88
CA VAL A 193 -13.10 -1.05 21.93
C VAL A 193 -13.97 0.11 21.46
N SER A 194 -14.07 0.26 20.14
CA SER A 194 -14.95 1.22 19.49
C SER A 194 -16.04 0.48 18.72
N SER A 195 -17.16 1.15 18.49
CA SER A 195 -18.28 0.67 17.70
C SER A 195 -18.60 1.62 16.56
N GLY A 196 -19.29 1.12 15.55
CA GLY A 196 -19.69 1.88 14.37
C GLY A 196 -20.09 0.97 13.22
N THR A 197 -20.06 1.47 12.01
CA THR A 197 -20.39 0.69 10.81
C THR A 197 -19.17 0.01 10.19
N VAL A 198 -19.39 -0.97 9.31
CA VAL A 198 -18.32 -1.58 8.48
C VAL A 198 -17.54 -0.52 7.69
N LYS A 199 -18.22 0.52 7.21
CA LYS A 199 -17.57 1.65 6.52
C LYS A 199 -16.62 2.40 7.45
N GLU A 200 -17.05 2.69 8.68
CA GLU A 200 -16.24 3.45 9.64
C GLU A 200 -15.02 2.66 10.12
N VAL A 201 -15.15 1.36 10.35
CA VAL A 201 -14.00 0.54 10.73
C VAL A 201 -13.00 0.41 9.56
N TRP A 202 -13.49 0.29 8.33
CA TRP A 202 -12.66 0.31 7.15
C TRP A 202 -11.92 1.65 7.01
N GLU A 203 -12.60 2.79 7.17
CA GLU A 203 -11.99 4.11 7.06
C GLU A 203 -10.96 4.39 8.16
N LYS A 204 -11.26 4.02 9.41
CA LYS A 204 -10.40 4.31 10.57
C LYS A 204 -9.26 3.32 10.74
N LYS A 205 -9.47 2.06 10.34
CA LYS A 205 -8.54 0.95 10.65
C LYS A 205 -8.09 0.16 9.43
N GLY A 206 -8.70 0.34 8.27
CA GLY A 206 -8.46 -0.49 7.08
C GLY A 206 -8.88 -1.94 7.27
N ILE A 207 -9.80 -2.21 8.20
CA ILE A 207 -10.23 -3.57 8.53
C ILE A 207 -11.42 -3.95 7.65
N SER A 208 -11.28 -5.07 6.95
CA SER A 208 -12.32 -5.69 6.10
C SER A 208 -12.83 -7.02 6.61
N GLU A 209 -12.05 -7.68 7.47
CA GLU A 209 -12.32 -9.09 7.79
C GLU A 209 -13.22 -9.19 9.02
N LEU A 210 -14.33 -9.91 8.88
CA LEU A 210 -15.18 -10.29 10.01
C LEU A 210 -14.47 -11.36 10.86
N CYS A 211 -14.55 -11.23 12.18
CA CYS A 211 -14.11 -12.28 13.09
C CYS A 211 -14.89 -13.59 12.85
N LYS A 212 -14.18 -14.66 12.46
CA LYS A 212 -14.77 -15.99 12.22
C LYS A 212 -15.54 -16.55 13.44
N THR A 213 -15.11 -16.22 14.65
CA THR A 213 -15.83 -16.61 15.87
C THR A 213 -17.17 -15.88 15.99
N CYS A 214 -17.20 -14.57 15.67
CA CYS A 214 -18.46 -13.81 15.60
C CYS A 214 -19.35 -14.33 14.47
N GLN A 215 -18.78 -14.61 13.30
CA GLN A 215 -19.50 -15.15 12.16
C GLN A 215 -20.20 -16.46 12.51
N ALA A 216 -19.47 -17.43 13.07
CA ALA A 216 -20.03 -18.72 13.47
C ALA A 216 -21.07 -18.61 14.59
N ARG A 217 -20.90 -17.66 15.52
CA ARG A 217 -21.90 -17.36 16.56
C ARG A 217 -23.18 -16.80 15.95
N ALA A 218 -23.05 -15.80 15.07
CA ALA A 218 -24.16 -15.15 14.39
C ALA A 218 -24.95 -16.12 13.50
N MET A 219 -24.28 -17.00 12.75
CA MET A 219 -24.95 -18.06 11.98
C MET A 219 -25.81 -18.96 12.88
N ARG A 220 -25.29 -19.38 14.03
CA ARG A 220 -26.03 -20.24 14.97
C ARG A 220 -27.19 -19.53 15.65
N GLU A 221 -26.97 -18.30 16.11
CA GLU A 221 -27.98 -17.54 16.86
C GLU A 221 -29.11 -17.04 15.95
N ASN A 222 -28.79 -16.65 14.72
CA ASN A 222 -29.76 -16.08 13.77
C ASN A 222 -30.21 -17.09 12.70
N ASN A 223 -29.84 -18.37 12.86
CA ASN A 223 -30.21 -19.48 11.98
C ASN A 223 -29.92 -19.23 10.49
N VAL A 224 -28.75 -18.64 10.20
CA VAL A 224 -28.29 -18.34 8.83
C VAL A 224 -27.45 -19.50 8.33
N SER A 225 -27.83 -20.09 7.21
CA SER A 225 -27.09 -21.21 6.59
C SER A 225 -25.89 -20.73 5.77
N GLU A 226 -24.87 -21.59 5.57
CA GLU A 226 -23.75 -21.26 4.68
C GLU A 226 -24.20 -20.97 3.23
N ASP A 227 -25.27 -21.62 2.78
CA ASP A 227 -25.84 -21.39 1.45
C ASP A 227 -26.45 -19.98 1.32
N GLU A 228 -27.13 -19.49 2.37
CA GLU A 228 -27.66 -18.11 2.41
C GLU A 228 -26.55 -17.06 2.44
N LEU A 229 -25.40 -17.39 3.00
CA LEU A 229 -24.22 -16.53 3.00
C LEU A 229 -23.51 -16.48 1.65
N ASN A 230 -23.40 -17.62 0.98
CA ASN A 230 -22.67 -17.78 -0.27
C ASN A 230 -23.49 -17.40 -1.51
N ASN A 231 -24.82 -17.25 -1.38
CA ASN A 231 -25.68 -16.85 -2.49
C ASN A 231 -26.07 -15.36 -2.37
N PRO A 232 -25.48 -14.47 -3.18
CA PRO A 232 -25.96 -13.09 -3.30
C PRO A 232 -27.23 -13.13 -4.15
N GLY A 233 -28.39 -13.34 -3.50
CA GLY A 233 -29.68 -13.15 -4.14
C GLY A 233 -29.84 -11.76 -4.73
#